data_AF-A0AA40NE28-F1
#
_entry.id   AF-A0AA40NE28-F1
#
_cell.length_a   1.000
_cell.length_b   1.000
_cell.length_c   1.000
_cell.angle_alpha   90.00
_cell.angle_beta   90.00
_cell.angle_gamma   90.00
#
_symmetry.space_group_name_H-M   'P 1'
#
loop_
_entity.id
_entity.type
_entity.pdbx_description
1 polymer ?
#
loop_
_entity_poly.entity_id
_entity_poly.type
_entity_poly.pdbx_seq_one_letter_code
_entity_poly.pdbx_strand_id
1 'polypeptide(L)'
;FRKHIPMNKYFLKQQLAWVPFIGLACWALDMPFMKRYSRGYLLRHPERRGKDVETTRRSCEKFRVHPTTIVNFVEGSRFTKDKREQTRSPYQNLLPPKAAGIAMALNVLGSQFDKMLNVTLCYPENSSRPFYDMLSG
;
A
#
# COMPACT_ATOMS: atom_id res chain seq x y z
N PHE A 1 6.91 -19.95 3.68
CA PHE A 1 6.50 -18.59 3.24
C PHE A 1 7.67 -17.65 2.99
N ARG A 2 8.47 -17.24 4.01
CA ARG A 2 9.49 -16.17 3.88
C ARG A 2 10.53 -16.33 2.75
N LYS A 3 10.90 -17.57 2.38
CA LYS A 3 11.88 -17.87 1.31
C LYS A 3 11.27 -17.96 -0.10
N HIS A 4 9.95 -17.81 -0.26
CA HIS A 4 9.25 -17.97 -1.55
C HIS A 4 8.56 -16.67 -1.99
N ILE A 5 8.61 -15.63 -1.15
CA ILE A 5 8.02 -14.33 -1.45
C ILE A 5 9.13 -13.48 -2.08
N PRO A 6 8.99 -13.09 -3.36
CA PRO A 6 9.93 -12.17 -3.99
C PRO A 6 9.95 -10.82 -3.27
N MET A 7 10.96 -10.00 -3.54
CA MET A 7 11.21 -8.77 -2.78
C MET A 7 9.95 -7.92 -2.62
N ASN A 8 9.66 -7.55 -1.36
CA ASN A 8 8.48 -6.77 -1.01
C ASN A 8 8.66 -5.32 -1.40
N LYS A 9 7.76 -4.80 -2.23
CA LYS A 9 7.63 -3.38 -2.52
C LYS A 9 6.37 -2.83 -1.90
N TYR A 10 6.50 -1.63 -1.37
CA TYR A 10 5.41 -0.90 -0.75
C TYR A 10 5.05 0.27 -1.64
N PHE A 11 3.76 0.55 -1.73
CA PHE A 11 3.33 1.82 -2.26
C PHE A 11 3.52 2.91 -1.21
N LEU A 12 4.53 3.76 -1.43
CA LEU A 12 4.91 4.79 -0.48
C LEU A 12 4.22 6.10 -0.84
N LYS A 13 3.87 6.89 0.18
CA LYS A 13 3.42 8.26 -0.06
C LYS A 13 4.59 9.08 -0.57
N GLN A 14 4.33 9.99 -1.50
CA GLN A 14 5.33 10.95 -1.99
C GLN A 14 5.96 11.78 -0.85
N GLN A 15 5.25 12.01 0.25
CA GLN A 15 5.79 12.69 1.43
C GLN A 15 6.98 11.93 2.06
N LEU A 16 7.03 10.60 1.95
CA LEU A 16 8.17 9.81 2.45
C LEU A 16 9.42 9.96 1.57
N ALA A 17 9.28 10.41 0.32
CA ALA A 17 10.43 10.71 -0.53
C ALA A 17 11.29 11.85 0.03
N TRP A 18 10.68 12.74 0.83
CA TRP A 18 11.35 13.88 1.47
C TRP A 18 12.03 13.53 2.79
N VAL A 19 11.84 12.32 3.31
CA VAL A 19 12.54 11.88 4.53
C VAL A 19 13.97 11.47 4.15
N PRO A 20 14.99 12.09 4.74
CA PRO A 20 16.39 11.75 4.43
C PRO A 20 16.66 10.26 4.68
N PHE A 21 17.52 9.67 3.84
CA PHE A 21 17.82 8.23 3.76
C PHE A 21 16.66 7.32 3.30
N ILE A 22 15.44 7.50 3.81
CA ILE A 22 14.28 6.68 3.42
C ILE A 22 13.92 6.95 1.95
N GLY A 23 13.86 8.21 1.53
CA GLY A 23 13.56 8.55 0.13
C GLY A 23 14.57 7.96 -0.86
N LEU A 24 15.87 8.03 -0.53
CA LEU A 24 16.96 7.48 -1.35
C LEU A 24 16.93 5.95 -1.41
N ALA A 25 16.71 5.27 -0.28
CA ALA A 25 16.60 3.82 -0.24
C ALA A 25 15.40 3.32 -1.05
N CYS A 26 14.26 3.98 -0.94
CA CYS A 26 13.05 3.63 -1.68
C CYS A 26 13.18 3.94 -3.17
N TRP A 27 13.91 5.00 -3.54
CA TRP A 27 14.27 5.29 -4.93
C TRP A 27 15.21 4.23 -5.51
N ALA A 28 16.26 3.83 -4.77
CA ALA A 28 17.19 2.78 -5.18
C ALA A 28 16.51 1.40 -5.33
N LEU A 29 15.46 1.14 -4.55
CA LEU A 29 14.66 -0.08 -4.63
C LEU A 29 13.57 -0.03 -5.72
N ASP A 30 13.56 0.98 -6.61
CA ASP A 30 12.52 1.22 -7.61
C ASP A 30 11.10 1.14 -7.00
N MET A 31 10.89 1.68 -5.79
CA MET A 31 9.56 1.69 -5.15
C MET A 31 8.71 2.86 -5.70
N PRO A 32 7.47 2.60 -6.15
CA PRO A 32 6.62 3.65 -6.69
C PRO A 32 6.11 4.59 -5.59
N PHE A 33 6.43 5.88 -5.73
CA PHE A 33 5.90 6.95 -4.88
C PHE A 33 4.55 7.43 -5.42
N MET A 34 3.50 7.29 -4.60
CA MET A 34 2.15 7.74 -4.93
C MET A 34 1.88 9.16 -4.43
N LYS A 35 1.29 9.99 -5.30
CA LYS A 35 0.74 11.28 -4.91
C LYS A 35 -0.71 11.11 -4.49
N ARG A 36 -1.03 11.46 -3.25
CA ARG A 36 -2.43 11.44 -2.78
C ARG A 36 -3.11 12.73 -3.20
N TYR A 37 -3.74 12.75 -4.37
CA TYR A 37 -4.55 13.89 -4.77
C TYR A 37 -5.88 13.91 -3.99
N SER A 38 -6.26 15.07 -3.45
CA SER A 38 -7.54 15.24 -2.77
C SER A 38 -8.70 15.23 -3.76
N ARG A 39 -9.90 14.85 -3.31
CA ARG A 39 -11.11 14.79 -4.17
C ARG A 39 -11.40 16.14 -4.83
N GLY A 40 -11.22 17.25 -4.11
CA GLY A 40 -11.39 18.61 -4.64
C GLY A 40 -10.34 18.99 -5.69
N TYR A 41 -9.11 18.49 -5.57
CA TYR A 41 -8.06 18.73 -6.54
C TYR A 41 -8.27 17.94 -7.84
N LEU A 42 -8.74 16.70 -7.75
CA LEU A 42 -9.03 15.85 -8.92
C LEU A 42 -10.26 16.32 -9.71
N LEU A 43 -11.21 16.99 -9.05
CA LEU A 43 -12.35 17.61 -9.74
C LEU A 43 -11.95 18.84 -10.54
N ARG A 44 -10.92 19.58 -10.08
CA ARG A 44 -10.39 20.76 -10.79
C ARG A 44 -9.39 20.41 -11.90
N HIS A 45 -8.71 19.27 -11.79
CA HIS A 45 -7.72 18.81 -12.76
C HIS A 45 -7.97 17.35 -13.15
N PRO A 46 -8.97 17.07 -13.99
CA PRO A 46 -9.25 15.73 -14.48
C PRO A 46 -8.06 15.14 -15.27
N GLU A 47 -7.24 15.97 -15.92
CA GLU A 47 -6.03 15.51 -16.63
C GLU A 47 -4.92 14.94 -15.73
N ARG A 48 -5.01 15.13 -14.40
CA ARG A 48 -4.08 14.53 -13.43
C ARG A 48 -4.57 13.18 -12.90
N ARG A 49 -5.83 12.79 -13.16
CA ARG A 49 -6.29 11.42 -12.94
C ARG A 49 -5.65 10.50 -13.98
N GLY A 50 -4.73 9.63 -13.55
CA GLY A 50 -4.16 8.58 -14.40
C GLY A 50 -2.67 8.72 -14.72
N LYS A 51 -2.08 9.92 -14.62
CA LYS A 51 -0.62 10.11 -14.82
C LYS A 51 0.22 9.31 -13.81
N ASP A 52 -0.27 9.16 -12.59
CA ASP A 52 0.37 8.30 -11.58
C ASP A 52 0.32 6.82 -11.99
N VAL A 53 -0.74 6.38 -12.69
CA VAL A 53 -0.88 5.00 -13.16
C VAL A 53 0.08 4.71 -14.30
N GLU A 54 0.23 5.62 -15.26
CA GLU A 54 1.21 5.47 -16.35
C GLU A 54 2.66 5.51 -15.87
N THR A 55 2.99 6.43 -14.97
CA THR A 55 4.34 6.51 -14.39
C THR A 55 4.64 5.24 -13.61
N THR A 56 3.67 4.75 -12.83
CA THR A 56 3.81 3.48 -12.13
C THR A 56 3.94 2.33 -13.13
N ARG A 57 3.16 2.29 -14.20
CA ARG A 57 3.23 1.25 -15.25
C ARG A 57 4.62 1.18 -15.89
N ARG A 58 5.25 2.32 -16.19
CA ARG A 58 6.63 2.38 -16.71
C ARG A 58 7.65 1.85 -15.71
N SER A 59 7.53 2.22 -14.43
CA SER A 59 8.39 1.62 -13.38
C SER A 59 8.18 0.11 -13.26
N CYS A 60 7.00 -0.39 -13.62
CA CYS A 60 6.64 -1.80 -13.52
C CYS A 60 7.01 -2.62 -14.76
N GLU A 61 7.34 -2.00 -15.88
CA GLU A 61 8.01 -2.71 -16.99
C GLU A 61 9.31 -3.35 -16.53
N LYS A 62 10.03 -2.72 -15.58
CA LYS A 62 11.21 -3.33 -14.93
C LYS A 62 10.85 -4.50 -14.02
N PHE A 63 9.64 -4.50 -13.42
CA PHE A 63 9.16 -5.64 -12.62
C PHE A 63 8.85 -6.85 -13.47
N ARG A 64 8.70 -6.69 -14.80
CA ARG A 64 8.56 -7.84 -15.70
C ARG A 64 9.77 -8.75 -15.72
N VAL A 65 10.95 -8.22 -15.40
CA VAL A 65 12.21 -8.96 -15.39
C VAL A 65 12.51 -9.52 -13.99
N HIS A 66 11.95 -8.92 -12.94
CA HIS A 66 12.23 -9.27 -11.55
C HIS A 66 10.94 -9.50 -10.77
N PRO A 67 10.64 -10.75 -10.37
CA PRO A 67 9.43 -11.05 -9.60
C PRO A 67 9.43 -10.18 -8.33
N THR A 68 8.29 -9.54 -8.06
CA THR A 68 8.14 -8.53 -7.00
C THR A 68 6.80 -8.72 -6.32
N THR A 69 6.78 -8.61 -4.99
CA THR A 69 5.54 -8.66 -4.20
C THR A 69 5.08 -7.26 -3.87
N ILE A 70 3.84 -6.89 -4.22
CA ILE A 70 3.26 -5.61 -3.85
C ILE A 70 2.48 -5.77 -2.53
N VAL A 71 2.91 -5.06 -1.49
CA VAL A 71 2.23 -5.07 -0.20
C VAL A 71 1.24 -3.91 -0.14
N ASN A 72 -0.02 -4.21 0.17
CA ASN A 72 -1.08 -3.23 0.29
C ASN A 72 -1.84 -3.37 1.62
N PHE A 73 -2.03 -2.24 2.31
CA PHE A 73 -2.88 -2.15 3.49
C PHE A 73 -4.28 -1.72 3.08
N VAL A 74 -5.17 -2.69 2.92
CA VAL A 74 -6.50 -2.51 2.31
C VAL A 74 -7.39 -1.53 3.07
N GLU A 75 -7.25 -1.41 4.38
CA GLU A 75 -7.99 -0.42 5.21
C GLU A 75 -7.49 1.02 4.98
N GLY A 76 -6.25 1.16 4.51
CA GLY A 76 -5.58 2.43 4.23
C GLY A 76 -5.25 3.29 5.45
N SER A 77 -5.61 2.87 6.67
CA SER A 77 -5.21 3.51 7.91
C SER A 77 -5.29 2.54 9.08
N ARG A 78 -4.58 2.85 10.17
CA ARG A 78 -4.69 2.10 11.43
C ARG A 78 -6.11 2.17 11.98
N PHE A 79 -6.60 1.02 12.44
CA PHE A 79 -7.87 0.86 13.14
C PHE A 79 -7.90 1.72 14.42
N THR A 80 -9.02 2.41 14.63
CA THR A 80 -9.39 3.02 15.92
C THR A 80 -10.90 2.89 16.09
N LYS A 81 -11.38 2.82 17.34
CA LYS A 81 -12.82 2.70 17.63
C LYS A 81 -13.61 3.85 17.00
N ASP A 82 -13.14 5.08 17.14
CA ASP A 82 -13.77 6.27 16.54
C ASP A 82 -13.92 6.16 15.01
N LYS A 83 -12.89 5.65 14.32
CA LYS A 83 -12.95 5.47 12.86
C LYS A 83 -13.93 4.38 12.48
N ARG A 84 -14.01 3.31 13.27
CA ARG A 84 -14.96 2.22 13.03
C ARG A 84 -16.40 2.74 13.09
N GLU A 85 -16.72 3.56 14.09
CA GLU A 85 -18.03 4.19 14.26
C GLU A 85 -18.33 5.15 13.11
N GLN A 86 -17.38 6.02 12.76
CA GLN A 86 -17.53 6.97 11.65
C GLN A 86 -17.71 6.28 10.29
N THR A 87 -16.98 5.18 10.05
CA THR A 87 -17.04 4.43 8.78
C THR A 87 -18.11 3.34 8.75
N ARG A 88 -18.85 3.15 9.87
CA ARG A 88 -19.84 2.09 10.05
C ARG A 88 -19.33 0.73 9.59
N SER A 89 -18.13 0.36 10.06
CA SER A 89 -17.52 -0.90 9.65
C SER A 89 -18.37 -2.10 10.09
N PRO A 90 -18.65 -3.07 9.18
CA PRO A 90 -19.34 -4.30 9.55
C PRO A 90 -18.46 -5.24 10.38
N TYR A 91 -17.15 -4.98 10.46
CA TYR A 91 -16.19 -5.82 11.17
C TYR A 91 -15.93 -5.31 12.60
N GLN A 92 -15.65 -6.22 13.52
CA GLN A 92 -15.38 -5.89 14.92
C GLN A 92 -14.01 -5.19 15.11
N ASN A 93 -12.97 -5.73 14.44
CA ASN A 93 -11.57 -5.33 14.62
C ASN A 93 -10.92 -4.76 13.35
N LEU A 94 -11.70 -4.55 12.28
CA LEU A 94 -11.19 -4.09 10.98
C LEU A 94 -12.03 -2.91 10.48
N LEU A 95 -11.42 -2.04 9.68
CA LEU A 95 -12.13 -1.03 8.90
C LEU A 95 -12.59 -1.63 7.55
N PRO A 96 -13.61 -1.05 6.89
CA PRO A 96 -14.00 -1.50 5.56
C PRO A 96 -12.83 -1.35 4.57
N PRO A 97 -12.54 -2.37 3.75
CA PRO A 97 -11.44 -2.32 2.80
C PRO A 97 -11.70 -1.29 1.72
N LYS A 98 -10.64 -0.60 1.28
CA LYS A 98 -10.66 0.38 0.21
C LYS A 98 -10.14 -0.27 -1.07
N ALA A 99 -11.05 -0.42 -2.03
CA ALA A 99 -10.75 -1.05 -3.32
C ALA A 99 -9.62 -0.34 -4.10
N ALA A 100 -9.44 0.98 -3.91
CA ALA A 100 -8.49 1.78 -4.66
C ALA A 100 -7.04 1.24 -4.60
N GLY A 101 -6.56 0.79 -3.43
CA GLY A 101 -5.20 0.27 -3.29
C GLY A 101 -5.01 -1.07 -4.03
N ILE A 102 -6.01 -1.95 -3.96
CA ILE A 102 -5.95 -3.27 -4.63
C ILE A 102 -6.08 -3.08 -6.13
N ALA A 103 -7.03 -2.26 -6.58
CA ALA A 103 -7.22 -1.94 -7.99
C ALA A 103 -5.94 -1.35 -8.60
N MET A 104 -5.22 -0.51 -7.86
CA MET A 104 -3.94 -0.01 -8.32
C MET A 104 -2.87 -1.10 -8.40
N ALA A 105 -2.72 -1.93 -7.36
CA ALA A 105 -1.79 -3.06 -7.39
C ALA A 105 -2.05 -3.99 -8.58
N LEU A 106 -3.32 -4.29 -8.88
CA LEU A 106 -3.74 -5.12 -10.01
C LEU A 106 -3.47 -4.44 -11.36
N ASN A 107 -3.78 -3.14 -11.51
CA ASN A 107 -3.46 -2.40 -12.74
C ASN A 107 -1.96 -2.36 -13.02
N VAL A 108 -1.17 -2.33 -11.94
CA VAL A 108 0.28 -2.24 -12.00
C VAL A 108 0.92 -3.58 -12.37
N LEU A 109 0.50 -4.67 -11.74
CA LEU A 109 0.97 -6.02 -12.06
C LEU A 109 0.40 -6.51 -13.39
N GLY A 110 -0.79 -6.04 -13.78
CA GLY A 110 -1.45 -6.36 -15.03
C GLY A 110 -1.52 -7.87 -15.28
N SER A 111 -1.04 -8.30 -16.44
CA SER A 111 -1.01 -9.71 -16.86
C SER A 111 0.00 -10.58 -16.12
N GLN A 112 0.86 -10.01 -15.26
CA GLN A 112 1.84 -10.75 -14.46
C GLN A 112 1.36 -11.03 -13.03
N PHE A 113 0.11 -10.70 -12.71
CA PHE A 113 -0.48 -11.10 -11.46
C PHE A 113 -0.63 -12.62 -11.41
N ASP A 114 0.18 -13.27 -10.57
CA ASP A 114 0.13 -14.72 -10.35
C ASP A 114 -0.75 -15.07 -9.15
N LYS A 115 -0.46 -14.49 -7.97
CA LYS A 115 -1.10 -14.85 -6.70
C LYS A 115 -1.34 -13.66 -5.79
N MET A 116 -2.39 -13.76 -4.97
CA MET A 116 -2.66 -12.84 -3.86
C MET A 116 -2.44 -13.56 -2.54
N LEU A 117 -1.66 -12.93 -1.66
CA LEU A 117 -1.48 -13.38 -0.28
C LEU A 117 -2.25 -12.44 0.64
N ASN A 118 -3.23 -12.96 1.37
CA ASN A 118 -3.92 -12.23 2.43
C ASN A 118 -3.33 -12.63 3.79
N VAL A 119 -2.87 -11.64 4.55
CA VAL A 119 -2.26 -11.85 5.88
C VAL A 119 -2.99 -10.98 6.88
N THR A 120 -3.49 -11.59 7.94
CA THR A 120 -4.05 -10.88 9.10
C THR A 120 -3.22 -11.25 10.33
N LEU A 121 -2.66 -10.24 10.98
CA LEU A 121 -1.90 -10.41 12.21
C LEU A 121 -2.79 -10.04 13.40
N CYS A 122 -2.87 -10.93 14.38
CA CYS A 122 -3.61 -10.72 15.62
C CYS A 122 -2.65 -10.82 16.81
N TYR A 123 -2.67 -9.84 17.70
CA TYR A 123 -1.89 -9.81 18.93
C TYR A 123 -2.85 -9.83 20.13
N PRO A 124 -3.37 -11.01 20.53
CA PRO A 124 -4.40 -11.12 21.55
C PRO A 124 -3.91 -10.70 22.95
N GLU A 125 -2.63 -10.96 23.24
CA GLU A 125 -1.98 -10.70 24.54
C GLU A 125 -1.56 -9.23 24.71
N ASN A 126 -1.51 -8.43 23.64
CA ASN A 126 -1.05 -7.03 23.69
C ASN A 126 -1.97 -6.08 22.92
N SER A 127 -3.06 -5.69 23.57
CA SER A 127 -4.00 -4.69 23.06
C SER A 127 -3.47 -3.25 23.15
N SER A 128 -2.45 -3.01 23.98
CA SER A 128 -1.96 -1.66 24.27
C SER A 128 -0.90 -1.17 23.28
N ARG A 129 -0.01 -2.06 22.82
CA ARG A 129 1.14 -1.73 21.97
C ARG A 129 1.45 -2.79 20.89
N PRO A 130 0.47 -3.23 20.09
CA PRO A 130 0.68 -4.28 19.07
C PRO A 130 1.71 -3.90 18.00
N PHE A 131 1.98 -2.60 17.81
CA PHE A 131 3.02 -2.13 16.88
C PHE A 131 4.44 -2.43 17.36
N TYR A 132 4.70 -2.39 18.67
CA TYR A 132 6.02 -2.70 19.21
C TYR A 132 6.32 -4.18 19.07
N ASP A 133 5.36 -5.05 19.38
CA ASP A 133 5.49 -6.50 19.20
C ASP A 133 5.72 -6.86 17.74
N MET A 134 5.00 -6.19 16.82
CA MET A 134 5.24 -6.35 15.38
C MET A 134 6.68 -5.97 14.96
N LEU A 135 7.31 -5.00 15.63
CA LEU A 135 8.68 -4.57 15.32
C LEU A 135 9.75 -5.41 16.03
N SER A 136 9.48 -5.88 17.25
CA SER A 136 10.43 -6.68 18.04
C SER A 136 10.46 -8.15 17.63
N GLY A 137 9.40 -8.64 16.97
CA GLY A 137 9.27 -10.03 16.56
C GLY A 137 8.67 -10.91 17.64
#